data_AF-A0A821LCV0-F1
#
_entry.id   AF-A0A821LCV0-F1
#
_cell.length_a   1.000
_cell.length_b   1.000
_cell.length_c   1.000
_cell.angle_alpha   90.00
_cell.angle_beta   90.00
_cell.angle_gamma   90.00
#
_symmetry.space_group_name_H-M   'P 1'
#
loop_
_entity.id
_entity.type
_entity.pdbx_description
1 polymer ?
#
loop_
_entity_poly.entity_id
_entity_poly.type
_entity_poly.pdbx_seq_one_letter_code
_entity_poly.pdbx_strand_id
1 'polypeptide(L)'
;MATTAAPTYFQPHILNNMNHIDGGVQMNNPTMAAYTKAIEYGDSIYDPLKANDHPDIIYYLKNRSAVVKVLIDSQQHNVDYQMSILMDDEHYYRWQVCFEELIELDKYEADTVNKLENIAYEYWE
;
A
#
# COMPACT_ATOMS: atom_id res chain seq x y z
N MET A 1 -10.20 -1.68 9.70
CA MET A 1 -11.46 -2.11 9.06
C MET A 1 -11.59 -1.55 7.65
N ALA A 2 -11.64 -0.23 7.44
CA ALA A 2 -11.73 0.35 6.08
C ALA A 2 -10.48 0.14 5.21
N THR A 3 -9.31 0.61 5.67
CA THR A 3 -8.06 0.59 4.87
C THR A 3 -7.52 -0.81 4.57
N THR A 4 -8.08 -1.85 5.18
CA THR A 4 -7.68 -3.26 5.00
C THR A 4 -8.75 -4.07 4.27
N ALA A 5 -9.79 -3.41 3.74
CA ALA A 5 -10.91 -4.07 3.07
C ALA A 5 -10.54 -4.41 1.62
N ALA A 6 -9.54 -5.29 1.45
CA ALA A 6 -9.00 -5.73 0.17
C ALA A 6 -10.13 -6.25 -0.73
N PRO A 7 -10.35 -5.63 -1.92
CA PRO A 7 -11.24 -6.19 -2.92
C PRO A 7 -10.88 -7.66 -3.16
N THR A 8 -11.89 -8.50 -3.42
CA THR A 8 -11.80 -9.97 -3.52
C THR A 8 -11.65 -10.75 -2.21
N TYR A 9 -11.17 -10.12 -1.13
CA TYR A 9 -11.09 -10.76 0.20
C TYR A 9 -12.20 -10.31 1.14
N PHE A 10 -12.51 -9.02 1.14
CA PHE A 10 -13.47 -8.42 2.07
C PHE A 10 -14.51 -7.57 1.34
N GLN A 11 -15.66 -7.39 1.99
CA GLN A 11 -16.66 -6.43 1.54
C GLN A 11 -16.21 -5.00 1.87
N PRO A 12 -16.60 -3.99 1.05
CA PRO A 12 -16.37 -2.59 1.39
C PRO A 12 -16.91 -2.25 2.78
N HIS A 13 -16.18 -1.41 3.51
CA HIS A 13 -16.57 -0.94 4.84
C HIS A 13 -17.31 0.39 4.74
N ILE A 14 -18.53 0.45 5.27
CA ILE A 14 -19.32 1.70 5.28
C ILE A 14 -18.90 2.54 6.48
N LEU A 15 -18.37 3.73 6.23
CA LEU A 15 -18.02 4.71 7.26
C LEU A 15 -18.51 6.09 6.81
N ASN A 16 -19.25 6.79 7.68
CA ASN A 16 -19.86 8.10 7.41
C ASN A 16 -20.71 8.11 6.12
N ASN A 17 -21.53 7.07 5.92
CA ASN A 17 -22.37 6.85 4.73
C ASN A 17 -21.61 6.76 3.40
N MET A 18 -20.29 6.55 3.45
CA MET A 18 -19.44 6.33 2.27
C MET A 18 -18.92 4.90 2.28
N ASN A 19 -18.74 4.32 1.09
CA ASN A 19 -18.12 3.01 0.92
C ASN A 19 -16.60 3.18 0.86
N HIS A 20 -15.89 2.53 1.79
CA HIS A 20 -14.43 2.51 1.81
C HIS A 20 -13.93 1.11 1.46
N ILE A 21 -12.83 1.06 0.74
CA ILE A 21 -12.12 -0.15 0.36
C ILE A 21 -10.66 -0.02 0.80
N ASP A 22 -9.88 -1.07 0.60
CA ASP A 22 -8.46 -1.10 0.94
C ASP A 22 -7.67 0.12 0.43
N GLY A 23 -6.78 0.64 1.26
CA GLY A 23 -5.88 1.72 0.89
C GLY A 23 -4.92 1.32 -0.23
N GLY A 24 -4.53 0.05 -0.32
CA GLY A 24 -3.65 -0.49 -1.36
C GLY A 24 -4.23 -0.39 -2.77
N VAL A 25 -5.53 -0.15 -2.90
CA VAL A 25 -6.17 0.17 -4.18
C VAL A 25 -5.69 1.52 -4.72
N GLN A 26 -5.52 2.50 -3.84
CA GLN A 26 -5.14 3.87 -4.21
C GLN A 26 -3.65 4.12 -3.98
N MET A 27 -3.10 3.62 -2.87
CA MET A 27 -1.76 3.88 -2.34
C MET A 27 -1.23 2.67 -1.57
N ASN A 28 -0.75 1.64 -2.29
CA ASN A 28 -0.09 0.46 -1.72
C ASN A 28 1.32 0.75 -1.18
N ASN A 29 1.91 1.89 -1.55
CA ASN A 29 3.07 2.47 -0.90
C ASN A 29 2.74 3.92 -0.47
N PRO A 30 2.32 4.15 0.78
CA PRO A 30 1.84 5.46 1.22
C PRO A 30 2.94 6.49 1.48
N THR A 31 4.21 6.15 1.25
CA THR A 31 5.37 6.98 1.63
C THR A 31 5.30 8.41 1.07
N MET A 32 5.06 8.56 -0.23
CA MET A 32 4.94 9.89 -0.86
C MET A 32 3.76 10.70 -0.31
N ALA A 33 2.62 10.04 -0.07
CA ALA A 33 1.44 10.69 0.49
C ALA A 33 1.70 11.17 1.91
N ALA A 34 2.36 10.35 2.73
CA ALA A 34 2.79 10.71 4.08
C ALA A 34 3.78 11.89 4.06
N TYR A 35 4.77 11.85 3.17
CA TYR A 35 5.74 12.93 3.00
C TYR A 35 5.07 14.25 2.59
N THR A 36 4.20 14.20 1.58
CA THR A 36 3.43 15.37 1.13
C THR A 36 2.56 15.94 2.25
N LYS A 37 1.90 15.08 3.03
CA LYS A 37 1.11 15.50 4.18
C LYS A 37 1.97 16.14 5.27
N ALA A 38 3.16 15.61 5.53
CA ALA A 38 4.08 16.20 6.49
C ALA A 38 4.49 17.63 6.09
N ILE A 39 4.73 17.87 4.79
CA ILE A 39 4.96 19.22 4.26
C ILE A 39 3.74 20.11 4.50
N GLU A 40 2.55 19.66 4.13
CA GLU A 40 1.31 20.43 4.31
C GLU A 40 1.03 20.80 5.78
N TYR A 41 1.32 19.89 6.72
CA TYR A 41 1.23 20.18 8.15
C TYR A 41 2.28 21.19 8.62
N GLY A 42 3.49 21.15 8.05
CA GLY A 42 4.52 22.15 8.28
C GLY A 42 4.17 23.54 7.72
N ASP A 43 3.41 23.60 6.63
CA ASP A 43 3.01 24.83 5.92
C ASP A 43 1.69 25.45 6.40
N SER A 44 1.01 24.85 7.38
CA SER A 44 -0.13 25.41 8.12
C SER A 44 -1.40 25.77 7.32
N ILE A 45 -1.83 24.96 6.34
CA ILE A 45 -3.26 24.90 5.93
C ILE A 45 -3.58 23.47 5.48
N TYR A 46 -4.22 22.65 6.32
CA TYR A 46 -4.73 21.34 5.89
C TYR A 46 -6.17 21.06 6.32
N ASP A 47 -6.99 20.63 5.36
CA ASP A 47 -8.32 20.06 5.53
C ASP A 47 -8.24 18.53 5.27
N PRO A 48 -8.28 17.69 6.32
CA PRO A 48 -8.09 16.24 6.24
C PRO A 48 -9.24 15.46 5.59
N LEU A 49 -10.30 16.13 5.11
CA LEU A 49 -11.54 15.47 4.68
C LEU A 49 -11.78 15.46 3.16
N LYS A 50 -10.87 15.97 2.33
CA LYS A 50 -10.99 15.82 0.87
C LYS A 50 -10.53 14.44 0.42
N ALA A 51 -11.45 13.48 0.47
CA ALA A 51 -11.33 12.23 -0.27
C ALA A 51 -11.37 12.54 -1.78
N ASN A 52 -10.30 12.23 -2.50
CA ASN A 52 -10.36 12.19 -3.96
C ASN A 52 -11.12 10.94 -4.38
N ASP A 53 -12.34 11.12 -4.85
CA ASP A 53 -13.16 10.06 -5.44
C ASP A 53 -12.48 9.52 -6.70
N HIS A 54 -12.12 8.23 -6.69
CA HIS A 54 -11.75 7.47 -7.90
C HIS A 54 -12.83 6.41 -8.19
N PRO A 55 -13.96 6.79 -8.80
CA PRO A 55 -15.13 5.93 -8.94
C PRO A 55 -14.91 4.71 -9.85
N ASP A 56 -13.94 4.74 -10.77
CA ASP A 56 -13.83 3.73 -11.82
C ASP A 56 -13.01 2.48 -11.42
N ILE A 57 -12.18 2.60 -10.39
CA ILE A 57 -11.22 1.55 -10.02
C ILE A 57 -11.92 0.27 -9.52
N ILE A 58 -13.06 0.38 -8.81
CA ILE A 58 -13.79 -0.77 -8.27
C ILE A 58 -14.28 -1.73 -9.38
N TYR A 59 -14.68 -1.19 -10.54
CA TYR A 59 -15.14 -2.00 -11.66
C TYR A 59 -13.99 -2.81 -12.29
N TYR A 60 -12.79 -2.21 -12.40
CA TYR A 60 -11.61 -2.88 -12.93
C TYR A 60 -11.07 -3.96 -11.98
N LEU A 61 -11.08 -3.68 -10.68
CA LEU A 61 -10.59 -4.61 -9.65
C LEU A 61 -11.35 -5.94 -9.63
N LYS A 62 -12.66 -5.92 -9.87
CA LYS A 62 -13.51 -7.12 -9.86
C LYS A 62 -13.30 -8.04 -11.07
N ASN A 63 -12.80 -7.54 -12.19
CA ASN A 63 -12.85 -8.25 -13.47
C ASN A 63 -11.49 -8.68 -14.03
N ARG A 64 -10.34 -8.26 -13.47
CA ARG A 64 -8.99 -8.58 -14.01
C ARG A 64 -7.88 -8.67 -12.94
N SER A 65 -7.80 -9.80 -12.23
CA SER A 65 -6.81 -10.02 -11.14
C SER A 65 -5.34 -9.74 -11.53
N ALA A 66 -4.92 -10.08 -12.74
CA ALA A 66 -3.55 -9.82 -13.20
C ALA A 66 -3.24 -8.32 -13.35
N VAL A 67 -4.22 -7.51 -13.78
CA VAL A 67 -4.06 -6.04 -13.90
C VAL A 67 -4.00 -5.41 -12.52
N VAL A 68 -4.79 -5.92 -11.57
CA VAL A 68 -4.74 -5.48 -10.17
C VAL A 68 -3.35 -5.68 -9.59
N LYS A 69 -2.77 -6.88 -9.77
CA LYS A 69 -1.42 -7.18 -9.27
C LYS A 69 -0.37 -6.22 -9.84
N VAL A 70 -0.35 -6.01 -11.16
CA VAL A 70 0.61 -5.08 -11.79
C VAL A 70 0.42 -3.65 -11.29
N LEU A 71 -0.82 -3.16 -11.18
CA LEU A 71 -1.09 -1.80 -10.71
C LEU A 71 -0.64 -1.61 -9.26
N ILE A 72 -0.97 -2.56 -8.38
CA ILE A 72 -0.60 -2.53 -6.96
C ILE A 72 0.92 -2.64 -6.78
N ASP A 73 1.59 -3.53 -7.51
CA ASP A 73 3.05 -3.70 -7.45
C ASP A 73 3.80 -2.49 -8.06
N SER A 74 3.23 -1.85 -9.08
CA SER A 74 3.84 -0.68 -9.72
C SER A 74 3.93 0.53 -8.77
N GLN A 75 2.92 0.69 -7.90
CA GLN A 75 2.90 1.78 -6.92
C GLN A 75 4.10 1.69 -5.97
N GLN A 76 4.54 0.48 -5.64
CA GLN A 76 5.68 0.28 -4.79
C GLN A 76 6.98 0.82 -5.41
N HIS A 77 7.28 0.41 -6.64
CA HIS A 77 8.48 0.81 -7.36
C HIS A 77 8.46 2.29 -7.77
N ASN A 78 7.30 2.79 -8.20
CA ASN A 78 7.17 4.18 -8.63
C ASN A 78 7.39 5.15 -7.46
N VAL A 79 6.78 4.87 -6.29
CA VAL A 79 6.97 5.71 -5.11
C VAL A 79 8.40 5.63 -4.61
N ASP A 80 9.01 4.45 -4.64
CA ASP A 80 10.42 4.28 -4.24
C ASP A 80 11.37 5.11 -5.11
N TYR A 81 11.22 5.02 -6.44
CA TYR A 81 11.98 5.81 -7.40
C TYR A 81 11.75 7.32 -7.24
N GLN A 82 10.52 7.75 -6.97
CA GLN A 82 10.23 9.16 -6.73
C GLN A 82 10.91 9.65 -5.44
N MET A 83 10.85 8.86 -4.37
CA MET A 83 11.48 9.21 -3.10
C MET A 83 13.01 9.24 -3.21
N SER A 84 13.63 8.32 -3.94
CA SER A 84 15.09 8.31 -4.16
C SER A 84 15.59 9.50 -4.99
N ILE A 85 14.71 10.19 -5.73
CA ILE A 85 15.04 11.43 -6.44
C ILE A 85 14.87 12.64 -5.53
N LEU A 86 13.81 12.64 -4.72
CA LEU A 86 13.47 13.78 -3.85
C LEU A 86 14.34 13.85 -2.59
N MET A 87 14.79 12.70 -2.10
CA MET A 87 15.59 12.54 -0.89
C MET A 87 16.93 11.93 -1.26
N ASP A 88 17.97 12.33 -0.54
CA ASP A 88 19.26 11.67 -0.62
C ASP A 88 19.26 10.35 0.18
N ASP A 89 20.35 9.61 0.03
CA ASP A 89 20.58 8.31 0.68
C ASP A 89 20.73 8.40 2.22
N GLU A 90 20.84 9.62 2.78
CA GLU A 90 20.90 9.85 4.23
C GLU A 90 19.51 10.06 4.85
N HIS A 91 18.52 10.46 4.04
CA HIS A 91 17.18 10.84 4.50
C HIS A 91 16.06 9.91 4.02
N TYR A 92 16.33 9.00 3.09
CA TYR A 92 15.38 7.99 2.65
C TYR A 92 15.96 6.57 2.66
N TYR A 93 15.37 5.72 3.49
CA TYR A 93 15.70 4.30 3.58
C TYR A 93 14.48 3.46 3.23
N ARG A 94 14.64 2.54 2.27
CA ARG A 94 13.63 1.55 1.91
C ARG A 94 14.09 0.16 2.30
N TRP A 95 13.47 -0.41 3.34
CA TRP A 95 13.70 -1.80 3.70
C TRP A 95 12.62 -2.63 3.03
N GLN A 96 13.03 -3.43 2.05
CA GLN A 96 12.12 -4.22 1.25
C GLN A 96 12.75 -5.57 0.94
N VAL A 97 12.04 -6.62 1.36
CA VAL A 97 12.38 -8.00 1.03
C VAL A 97 11.86 -8.33 -0.37
N CYS A 98 12.69 -9.00 -1.16
CA CYS A 98 12.30 -9.64 -2.40
C CYS A 98 12.12 -11.14 -2.15
N PHE A 99 10.89 -11.64 -2.27
CA PHE A 99 10.62 -13.06 -2.08
C PHE A 99 11.00 -13.87 -3.32
N GLU A 100 11.73 -14.96 -3.13
CA GLU A 100 12.03 -15.92 -4.21
C GLU A 100 10.78 -16.70 -4.65
N GLU A 101 9.88 -16.96 -3.70
CA GLU A 101 8.62 -17.67 -3.93
C GLU A 101 7.42 -16.77 -3.61
N LEU A 102 6.35 -16.90 -4.38
CA LEU A 102 5.11 -16.16 -4.13
C LEU A 102 4.46 -16.64 -2.84
N ILE A 103 4.33 -15.73 -1.87
CA ILE A 103 3.54 -15.93 -0.65
C ILE A 103 2.22 -15.19 -0.84
N GLU A 104 1.10 -15.89 -0.66
CA GLU A 104 -0.24 -15.32 -0.81
C GLU A 104 -0.62 -14.48 0.42
N LEU A 105 -1.40 -13.42 0.20
CA LEU A 105 -1.75 -12.43 1.23
C LEU A 105 -2.55 -13.02 2.40
N ASP A 106 -3.40 -14.01 2.11
CA ASP A 106 -4.33 -14.62 3.07
C ASP A 106 -3.82 -15.93 3.67
N LYS A 107 -2.57 -16.34 3.39
CA LYS A 107 -1.97 -17.52 4.04
C LYS A 107 -1.52 -17.17 5.45
N TYR A 108 -2.17 -17.80 6.43
CA TYR A 108 -1.97 -17.54 7.87
C TYR A 108 -1.47 -18.76 8.65
N GLU A 109 -1.18 -19.88 7.97
CA GLU A 109 -0.67 -21.09 8.63
C GLU A 109 0.66 -20.79 9.34
N ALA A 110 0.86 -21.41 10.51
CA ALA A 110 2.04 -21.18 11.34
C ALA A 110 3.36 -21.37 10.57
N ASP A 111 3.43 -22.38 9.70
CA ASP A 111 4.62 -22.62 8.87
C ASP A 111 4.92 -21.45 7.92
N THR A 112 3.88 -20.86 7.33
CA THR A 112 4.01 -19.68 6.45
C THR A 112 4.47 -18.45 7.24
N VAL A 113 3.89 -18.24 8.43
CA VAL A 113 4.26 -17.13 9.31
C VAL A 113 5.71 -17.27 9.79
N ASN A 114 6.11 -18.45 10.25
CA ASN A 114 7.49 -18.75 10.65
C ASN A 114 8.48 -18.54 9.50
N LYS A 115 8.10 -18.91 8.27
CA LYS A 115 8.91 -18.63 7.08
C LYS A 115 9.11 -17.13 6.86
N LEU A 116 8.06 -16.31 7.01
CA LEU A 116 8.16 -14.85 6.91
C LEU A 116 9.05 -14.25 8.00
N GLU A 117 8.98 -14.76 9.23
CA GLU A 117 9.86 -14.34 10.32
C GLU A 117 11.33 -14.65 10.00
N ASN A 118 11.64 -15.87 9.54
CA ASN A 118 12.99 -16.25 9.16
C ASN A 118 13.56 -15.37 8.04
N ILE A 119 12.75 -15.09 7.01
CA ILE A 119 13.16 -14.20 5.91
C ILE A 119 13.48 -12.79 6.43
N ALA A 120 12.71 -12.29 7.40
CA ALA A 120 12.97 -10.98 8.01
C ALA A 120 14.30 -10.97 8.79
N TYR A 121 14.62 -12.04 9.52
CA TYR A 121 15.90 -12.18 10.21
C TYR A 121 17.07 -12.27 9.22
N GLU A 122 16.94 -13.07 8.17
CA GLU A 122 17.97 -13.21 7.12
C GLU A 122 18.22 -11.90 6.37
N TYR A 123 17.19 -11.08 6.14
CA TYR A 123 17.34 -9.79 5.47
C TYR A 123 18.11 -8.75 6.31
N TRP A 124 18.09 -8.91 7.64
CA TRP A 124 18.75 -8.01 8.56
C TRP A 124 20.25 -8.30 8.75
N GLU A 125 20.66 -9.57 8.58
CA GLU A 125 22.04 -10.03 8.69
C GLU A 125 22.88 -9.75 7.44
#